data_AF-A0A8C9XKJ0-F1
#
_entry.id   AF-A0A8C9XKJ0-F1
#
_cell.length_a   1.000
_cell.length_b   1.000
_cell.length_c   1.000
_cell.angle_alpha   90.00
_cell.angle_beta   90.00
_cell.angle_gamma   90.00
#
_symmetry.space_group_name_H-M   'P 1'
#
loop_
_entity.id
_entity.type
_entity.pdbx_description
1 polymer ?
#
loop_
_entity_poly.entity_id
_entity_poly.type
_entity_poly.pdbx_seq_one_letter_code
_entity_poly.pdbx_strand_id
1 'polypeptide(L)'
;MQAAVKPEEENKFPKAKEVRRQWEIAVRRKGFSASRSSVLCSEHFKLQDFDSTGQTVRIRDGAQPSVFNFPKHLQRPVATRTTKTSRKAEEKLSVDSSPLLKETEPLIVDHSYALPSSLTDLKARLSEALARVESLEREMRNVKDRERRAKKMVHGLLEDLRRNRQSPCFVKIKHKLYRTKRRNLHIR
;
A
#
# COMPACT_ATOMS: atom_id res chain seq x y z
N MET A 1 16.19 -48.70 9.40
CA MET A 1 15.63 -47.51 8.73
C MET A 1 16.67 -46.40 8.81
N GLN A 2 17.45 -46.21 7.76
CA GLN A 2 18.53 -45.21 7.75
C GLN A 2 17.91 -43.84 7.51
N ALA A 3 18.14 -42.91 8.43
CA ALA A 3 17.83 -41.49 8.24
C ALA A 3 18.71 -40.95 7.11
N ALA A 4 18.11 -40.64 5.97
CA ALA A 4 18.79 -39.94 4.89
C ALA A 4 19.11 -38.52 5.37
N VAL A 5 20.37 -38.29 5.72
CA VAL A 5 20.93 -36.96 5.95
C VAL A 5 20.78 -36.19 4.63
N LYS A 6 19.80 -35.28 4.59
CA LYS A 6 19.63 -34.35 3.47
C LYS A 6 20.94 -33.56 3.35
N PRO A 7 21.52 -33.40 2.15
CA PRO A 7 22.65 -32.51 2.00
C PRO A 7 22.18 -31.10 2.35
N GLU A 8 22.76 -30.53 3.40
CA GLU A 8 22.65 -29.11 3.74
C GLU A 8 23.36 -28.32 2.63
N GLU A 9 22.68 -28.12 1.51
CA GLU A 9 23.20 -27.29 0.44
C GLU A 9 23.18 -25.82 0.90
N GLU A 10 24.37 -25.34 1.26
CA GLU A 10 24.62 -23.95 1.58
C GLU A 10 24.59 -23.08 0.32
N ASN A 11 23.57 -22.24 0.22
CA ASN A 11 23.39 -21.35 -0.92
C ASN A 11 23.97 -19.97 -0.62
N LYS A 12 25.02 -19.61 -1.37
CA LYS A 12 25.66 -18.29 -1.26
C LYS A 12 24.75 -17.19 -1.81
N PHE A 13 24.81 -16.01 -1.19
CA PHE A 13 24.03 -14.87 -1.66
C PHE A 13 24.39 -14.49 -3.10
N PRO A 14 23.40 -14.17 -3.95
CA PRO A 14 23.64 -13.75 -5.33
C PRO A 14 24.58 -12.55 -5.46
N LYS A 15 25.34 -12.49 -6.55
CA LYS A 15 26.24 -11.37 -6.88
C LYS A 15 25.45 -10.10 -7.24
N ALA A 16 24.28 -10.26 -7.86
CA ALA A 16 23.39 -9.16 -8.25
C ALA A 16 22.85 -8.39 -7.03
N LYS A 17 22.91 -7.06 -7.08
CA LYS A 17 22.55 -6.20 -5.94
C LYS A 17 21.06 -6.21 -5.65
N GLU A 18 20.20 -6.25 -6.68
CA GLU A 18 18.74 -6.26 -6.48
C GLU A 18 18.28 -7.54 -5.78
N VAL A 19 18.76 -8.70 -6.26
CA VAL A 19 18.39 -10.02 -5.71
C VAL A 19 18.96 -10.19 -4.31
N ARG A 20 20.19 -9.72 -4.04
CA ARG A 20 20.76 -9.71 -2.68
C ARG A 20 19.90 -8.90 -1.71
N ARG A 21 19.45 -7.70 -2.12
CA ARG A 21 18.59 -6.86 -1.28
C ARG A 21 17.23 -7.53 -1.02
N GLN A 22 16.67 -8.23 -2.01
CA GLN A 22 15.45 -9.00 -1.82
C GLN A 22 15.64 -10.13 -0.79
N TRP A 23 16.78 -10.83 -0.83
CA TRP A 23 17.12 -11.86 0.16
C TRP A 23 17.33 -11.27 1.57
N GLU A 24 17.98 -10.11 1.70
CA GLU A 24 18.12 -9.40 2.98
C GLU A 24 16.76 -9.04 3.60
N ILE A 25 15.83 -8.54 2.77
CA ILE A 25 14.46 -8.22 3.20
C ILE A 25 13.71 -9.49 3.61
N ALA A 26 13.88 -10.58 2.86
CA ALA A 26 13.21 -11.85 3.11
C ALA A 26 13.67 -12.52 4.42
N VAL A 27 14.94 -12.35 4.80
CA VAL A 27 15.50 -12.82 6.09
C VAL A 27 14.86 -12.08 7.28
N ARG A 28 14.26 -10.91 7.06
CA ARG A 28 13.54 -10.09 8.07
C ARG A 28 14.30 -9.85 9.38
N ARG A 29 15.64 -9.86 9.35
CA ARG A 29 16.50 -9.51 10.50
C ARG A 29 16.79 -8.01 10.50
N LYS A 30 16.50 -7.32 11.61
CA LYS A 30 16.73 -5.88 11.74
C LYS A 30 18.24 -5.58 11.69
N GLY A 31 18.66 -4.79 10.70
CA GLY A 31 20.07 -4.38 10.55
C GLY A 31 20.98 -5.43 9.92
N PHE A 32 20.44 -6.52 9.37
CA PHE A 32 21.24 -7.51 8.66
C PHE A 32 21.61 -7.00 7.26
N SER A 33 22.90 -7.04 6.92
CA SER A 33 23.41 -6.83 5.58
C SER A 33 24.17 -8.08 5.15
N ALA A 34 23.89 -8.58 3.95
CA ALA A 34 24.48 -9.81 3.47
C ALA A 34 25.93 -9.56 3.03
N SER A 35 26.86 -10.21 3.70
CA SER A 35 28.28 -10.23 3.33
C SER A 35 28.53 -11.26 2.23
N ARG A 36 29.70 -11.21 1.58
CA ARG A 36 30.12 -12.19 0.55
C ARG A 36 30.24 -13.62 1.10
N SER A 37 30.36 -13.77 2.42
CA SER A 37 30.40 -15.03 3.16
C SER A 37 29.05 -15.45 3.74
N SER A 38 28.00 -14.65 3.56
CA SER A 38 26.67 -15.04 4.03
C SER A 38 26.14 -16.18 3.17
N VAL A 39 25.57 -17.20 3.83
CA VAL A 39 24.95 -18.38 3.22
C VAL A 39 23.56 -18.59 3.81
N LEU A 40 22.67 -19.19 3.02
CA LEU A 40 21.36 -19.66 3.48
C LEU A 40 21.25 -21.16 3.19
N CYS A 41 20.72 -21.91 4.14
CA CYS A 41 20.45 -23.33 3.93
C CYS A 41 19.32 -23.52 2.90
N SER A 42 19.37 -24.63 2.17
CA SER A 42 18.36 -25.02 1.18
C SER A 42 16.92 -25.09 1.73
N GLU A 43 16.75 -25.32 3.03
CA GLU A 43 15.44 -25.34 3.71
C GLU A 43 14.66 -24.02 3.61
N HIS A 44 15.33 -22.90 3.31
CA HIS A 44 14.70 -21.59 3.18
C HIS A 44 14.08 -21.33 1.80
N PHE A 45 14.30 -22.24 0.85
CA PHE A 45 13.81 -22.15 -0.53
C PHE A 45 12.74 -23.21 -0.79
N LYS A 46 11.84 -22.94 -1.73
CA LYS A 46 10.86 -23.95 -2.14
C LYS A 46 11.55 -24.95 -3.07
N LEU A 47 11.09 -26.20 -3.06
CA LEU A 47 11.60 -27.24 -3.95
C LEU A 47 11.46 -26.87 -5.45
N GLN A 48 10.50 -25.99 -5.79
CA GLN A 48 10.27 -25.49 -7.14
C GLN A 48 11.31 -24.48 -7.62
N ASP A 49 12.06 -23.88 -6.69
CA ASP A 49 13.06 -22.86 -6.96
C ASP A 49 14.44 -23.47 -7.28
N PHE A 50 14.57 -24.79 -7.12
CA PHE A 50 15.78 -25.53 -7.45
C PHE A 50 15.71 -26.09 -8.86
N ASP A 51 16.76 -25.85 -9.64
CA ASP A 51 17.00 -26.53 -10.90
C ASP A 51 17.70 -27.86 -10.62
N SER A 52 16.98 -28.96 -10.80
CA SER A 52 17.50 -30.33 -10.79
C SER A 52 17.90 -30.83 -12.18
N THR A 53 17.88 -29.95 -13.20
CA THR A 53 18.12 -30.29 -14.61
C THR A 53 19.59 -30.65 -14.94
N GLY A 54 20.44 -30.90 -13.93
CA GLY A 54 21.87 -31.20 -14.13
C GLY A 54 22.51 -31.98 -12.98
N GLN A 55 23.85 -32.06 -12.99
CA GLN A 55 24.66 -32.80 -11.99
C GLN A 55 24.83 -32.04 -10.66
N THR A 56 24.49 -30.76 -10.62
CA THR A 56 24.54 -29.89 -9.43
C THR A 56 23.21 -29.20 -9.24
N VAL A 57 22.68 -29.21 -8.02
CA VAL A 57 21.47 -28.49 -7.64
C VAL A 57 21.81 -27.00 -7.48
N ARG A 58 21.15 -26.12 -8.23
CA ARG A 58 21.35 -24.66 -8.13
C ARG A 58 19.99 -23.97 -8.01
N ILE A 59 19.95 -22.89 -7.24
CA ILE A 59 18.77 -22.02 -7.16
C ILE A 59 18.63 -21.22 -8.47
N ARG A 60 17.40 -21.17 -9.00
CA ARG A 60 17.01 -20.39 -10.18
C ARG A 60 17.32 -18.90 -10.04
N ASP A 61 17.68 -18.27 -11.15
CA ASP A 61 17.85 -16.81 -11.18
C ASP A 61 16.50 -16.13 -10.91
N GLY A 62 16.43 -15.36 -9.81
CA GLY A 62 15.21 -14.67 -9.36
C GLY A 62 14.44 -15.37 -8.24
N ALA A 63 14.84 -16.57 -7.83
CA ALA A 63 14.22 -17.20 -6.66
C ALA A 63 14.60 -16.49 -5.36
N GLN A 64 13.65 -16.43 -4.44
CA GLN A 64 13.79 -15.73 -3.16
C GLN A 64 13.49 -16.68 -2.00
N PRO A 65 14.23 -16.59 -0.88
CA PRO A 65 13.97 -17.43 0.27
C PRO A 65 12.61 -17.04 0.87
N SER A 66 11.59 -17.85 0.61
CA SER A 66 10.22 -17.58 1.05
C SER A 66 9.85 -18.36 2.32
N VAL A 67 10.64 -19.36 2.68
CA VAL A 67 10.32 -20.30 3.76
C VAL A 67 11.15 -19.93 4.99
N PHE A 68 10.64 -18.99 5.77
CA PHE A 68 11.18 -18.67 7.09
C PHE A 68 10.14 -19.01 8.16
N ASN A 69 10.48 -19.95 9.03
CA ASN A 69 9.65 -20.27 10.20
C ASN A 69 9.90 -19.22 11.29
N PHE A 70 9.25 -18.07 11.17
CA PHE A 70 9.34 -17.03 12.19
C PHE A 70 8.50 -17.41 13.42
N PRO A 71 9.04 -17.27 14.65
CA PRO A 71 8.26 -17.48 15.86
C PRO A 71 7.02 -16.58 15.88
N LYS A 72 5.93 -17.04 16.52
CA LYS A 72 4.58 -16.44 16.43
C LYS A 72 4.54 -14.92 16.67
N HIS A 73 5.45 -14.37 17.46
CA HIS A 73 5.55 -12.94 17.76
C HIS A 73 6.13 -12.08 16.62
N LEU A 74 6.80 -12.68 15.62
CA LEU A 74 7.35 -12.01 14.43
C LEU A 74 6.49 -12.22 13.18
N GLN A 75 5.44 -13.03 13.27
CA GLN A 75 4.49 -13.19 12.19
C GLN A 75 3.58 -11.95 12.15
N ARG A 76 3.73 -11.15 11.10
CA ARG A 76 2.86 -9.99 10.89
C ARG A 76 1.46 -10.54 10.57
N PRO A 77 0.43 -10.23 11.38
CA PRO A 77 -0.93 -10.62 11.03
C PRO A 77 -1.25 -9.98 9.68
N VAL A 78 -1.71 -10.79 8.72
CA VAL A 78 -2.37 -10.26 7.53
C VAL A 78 -3.63 -9.60 8.05
N ALA A 79 -3.58 -8.29 8.26
CA ALA A 79 -4.72 -7.51 8.68
C ALA A 79 -5.71 -7.43 7.52
N THR A 80 -6.59 -8.43 7.40
CA THR A 80 -7.78 -8.33 6.55
C THR A 80 -8.64 -7.20 7.12
N ARG A 81 -8.59 -6.03 6.47
CA ARG A 81 -9.34 -4.84 6.86
C ARG A 81 -10.82 -5.06 6.53
N THR A 82 -11.62 -5.43 7.52
CA THR A 82 -13.07 -5.74 7.36
C THR A 82 -13.99 -4.50 7.45
N THR A 83 -13.46 -3.28 7.32
CA THR A 83 -14.32 -2.08 7.43
C THR A 83 -15.22 -1.92 6.21
N LYS A 84 -16.47 -1.48 6.40
CA LYS A 84 -17.46 -1.23 5.32
C LYS A 84 -16.88 -0.35 4.19
N THR A 85 -16.03 0.61 4.54
CA THR A 85 -15.34 1.49 3.58
C THR A 85 -14.28 0.76 2.76
N SER A 86 -13.62 -0.27 3.29
CA SER A 86 -12.65 -1.11 2.58
C SER A 86 -13.36 -1.97 1.53
N ARG A 87 -14.47 -2.62 1.91
CA ARG A 87 -15.26 -3.48 0.99
C ARG A 87 -15.84 -2.67 -0.18
N LYS A 88 -16.35 -1.45 0.06
CA LYS A 88 -16.87 -0.54 -0.99
C LYS A 88 -15.77 -0.04 -1.94
N ALA A 89 -14.49 -0.09 -1.54
CA ALA A 89 -13.37 0.26 -2.41
C ALA A 89 -12.93 -0.92 -3.31
N GLU A 90 -13.01 -2.16 -2.81
CA GLU A 90 -12.75 -3.38 -3.57
C GLU A 90 -13.83 -3.64 -4.64
N GLU A 91 -15.10 -3.42 -4.31
CA GLU A 91 -16.24 -3.60 -5.23
C GLU A 91 -16.20 -2.65 -6.44
N LYS A 92 -15.56 -1.48 -6.31
CA LYS A 92 -15.39 -0.53 -7.42
C LYS A 92 -14.36 -0.96 -8.46
N LEU A 93 -13.55 -1.99 -8.19
CA LEU A 93 -12.52 -2.49 -9.11
C LEU A 93 -13.00 -3.69 -9.94
N SER A 94 -14.16 -4.28 -9.65
CA SER A 94 -14.78 -5.34 -10.46
C SER A 94 -15.85 -4.75 -11.38
N VAL A 95 -15.42 -4.05 -12.43
CA VAL A 95 -16.28 -3.78 -13.59
C VAL A 95 -15.95 -4.84 -14.64
N ASP A 96 -16.65 -5.97 -14.56
CA ASP A 96 -16.74 -6.87 -15.70
C ASP A 96 -17.65 -6.19 -16.74
N SER A 97 -17.14 -6.10 -17.97
CA SER A 97 -17.81 -5.47 -19.09
C SER A 97 -18.58 -6.54 -19.85
N SER A 98 -19.90 -6.46 -19.87
CA SER A 98 -20.74 -6.98 -20.96
C SER A 98 -22.12 -6.31 -20.93
N PRO A 99 -22.52 -5.59 -21.99
CA PRO A 99 -23.89 -5.16 -22.19
C PRO A 99 -24.65 -6.25 -22.95
N LEU A 100 -25.71 -6.82 -22.34
CA LEU A 100 -26.68 -7.62 -23.09
C LEU A 100 -28.01 -6.88 -23.14
N LEU A 101 -28.25 -6.31 -24.33
CA LEU A 101 -29.50 -5.73 -24.78
C LEU A 101 -30.64 -6.74 -24.61
N LYS A 102 -31.71 -6.32 -23.96
CA LYS A 102 -33.06 -6.80 -24.27
C LYS A 102 -33.86 -5.58 -24.67
N GLU A 103 -33.97 -5.40 -25.98
CA GLU A 103 -34.96 -4.53 -26.58
C GLU A 103 -36.34 -5.06 -26.17
N THR A 104 -37.03 -4.27 -25.36
CA THR A 104 -38.49 -4.25 -25.38
C THR A 104 -38.86 -2.82 -25.75
N GLU A 105 -39.43 -2.68 -26.94
CA GLU A 105 -40.07 -1.48 -27.51
C GLU A 105 -40.52 -0.45 -26.45
N PRO A 106 -39.95 0.77 -26.45
CA PRO A 106 -40.42 1.84 -25.60
C PRO A 106 -41.65 2.48 -26.24
N LEU A 107 -42.85 2.04 -25.83
CA LEU A 107 -43.99 2.95 -25.88
C LEU A 107 -43.63 4.14 -25.00
N ILE A 108 -43.40 5.28 -25.64
CA ILE A 108 -43.18 6.58 -24.98
C ILE A 108 -44.48 6.94 -24.27
N VAL A 109 -44.61 6.46 -23.04
CA VAL A 109 -45.65 6.90 -22.12
C VAL A 109 -45.09 8.17 -21.48
N ASP A 110 -45.56 9.32 -21.98
CA ASP A 110 -45.35 10.66 -21.43
C ASP A 110 -46.05 10.82 -20.07
N HIS A 111 -45.72 9.96 -19.11
CA HIS A 111 -46.24 10.00 -17.75
C HIS A 111 -45.07 9.95 -16.76
N SER A 112 -44.25 10.99 -16.83
CA SER A 112 -43.16 11.31 -15.89
C SER A 112 -43.61 11.44 -14.42
N TYR A 113 -44.92 11.38 -14.16
CA TYR A 113 -45.56 11.48 -12.84
C TYR A 113 -46.47 10.29 -12.49
N ALA A 114 -46.54 9.24 -13.32
CA ALA A 114 -47.36 8.07 -13.00
C ALA A 114 -46.77 7.33 -11.79
N LEU A 115 -47.54 7.24 -10.71
CA LEU A 115 -47.17 6.46 -9.54
C LEU A 115 -47.10 4.97 -9.92
N PRO A 116 -46.13 4.19 -9.41
CA PRO A 116 -46.13 2.75 -9.56
C PRO A 116 -47.48 2.17 -9.13
N SER A 117 -47.99 1.20 -9.88
CA SER A 117 -49.30 0.60 -9.65
C SER A 117 -49.40 -0.15 -8.30
N SER A 118 -48.27 -0.41 -7.63
CA SER A 118 -48.24 -1.02 -6.31
C SER A 118 -47.78 -0.05 -5.21
N LEU A 119 -48.59 0.08 -4.16
CA LEU A 119 -48.30 0.86 -2.95
C LEU A 119 -47.03 0.38 -2.23
N THR A 120 -46.73 -0.93 -2.27
CA THR A 120 -45.53 -1.50 -1.64
C THR A 120 -44.27 -1.00 -2.32
N ASP A 121 -44.29 -0.88 -3.65
CA ASP A 121 -43.15 -0.45 -4.45
C ASP A 121 -42.87 1.03 -4.24
N LEU A 122 -43.94 1.83 -4.12
CA LEU A 122 -43.83 3.24 -3.79
C LEU A 122 -43.23 3.45 -2.39
N LYS A 123 -43.69 2.69 -1.39
CA LYS A 123 -43.13 2.74 -0.03
C LYS A 123 -41.65 2.32 -0.01
N ALA A 124 -41.30 1.26 -0.75
CA ALA A 124 -39.92 0.81 -0.88
C ALA A 124 -39.03 1.89 -1.51
N ARG A 125 -39.44 2.49 -2.64
CA ARG A 125 -38.73 3.59 -3.30
C ARG A 125 -38.55 4.80 -2.38
N LEU A 126 -39.57 5.17 -1.63
CA LEU A 126 -39.47 6.26 -0.66
C LEU A 126 -38.45 5.94 0.43
N SER A 127 -38.52 4.75 1.02
CA SER A 127 -37.57 4.32 2.06
C SER A 127 -36.13 4.28 1.56
N GLU A 128 -35.92 3.82 0.32
CA GLU A 128 -34.63 3.80 -0.33
C GLU A 128 -34.12 5.22 -0.60
N ALA A 129 -34.97 6.12 -1.10
CA ALA A 129 -34.62 7.52 -1.33
C ALA A 129 -34.20 8.21 -0.02
N LEU A 130 -34.94 8.00 1.07
CA LEU A 130 -34.58 8.52 2.39
C LEU A 130 -33.24 7.96 2.88
N ALA A 131 -33.02 6.64 2.75
CA ALA A 131 -31.75 6.03 3.11
C ALA A 131 -30.56 6.57 2.28
N ARG A 132 -30.78 6.85 0.98
CA ARG A 132 -29.79 7.48 0.11
C ARG A 132 -29.47 8.91 0.56
N VAL A 133 -30.48 9.71 0.91
CA VAL A 133 -30.30 11.08 1.44
C VAL A 133 -29.47 11.04 2.72
N GLU A 134 -29.85 10.22 3.71
CA GLU A 134 -29.08 10.10 4.95
C GLU A 134 -27.62 9.65 4.71
N SER A 135 -27.41 8.71 3.78
CA SER A 135 -26.08 8.26 3.38
C SER A 135 -25.25 9.41 2.81
N LEU A 136 -25.80 10.17 1.86
CA LEU A 136 -25.13 11.29 1.22
C LEU A 136 -24.81 12.40 2.20
N GLU A 137 -25.73 12.74 3.12
CA GLU A 137 -25.46 13.72 4.17
C GLU A 137 -24.30 13.27 5.07
N ARG A 138 -24.25 11.99 5.42
CA ARG A 138 -23.17 11.40 6.23
C ARG A 138 -21.84 11.43 5.47
N GLU A 139 -21.85 11.12 4.18
CA GLU A 139 -20.67 11.25 3.31
C GLU A 139 -20.21 12.72 3.21
N MET A 140 -21.13 13.67 3.02
CA MET A 140 -20.81 15.10 2.99
C MET A 140 -20.17 15.57 4.30
N ARG A 141 -20.72 15.17 5.47
CA ARG A 141 -20.13 15.46 6.78
C ARG A 141 -18.70 14.91 6.87
N ASN A 142 -18.50 13.65 6.47
CA ASN A 142 -17.18 13.01 6.48
C ASN A 142 -16.17 13.73 5.58
N VAL A 143 -16.58 14.17 4.38
CA VAL A 143 -15.73 14.93 3.46
C VAL A 143 -15.36 16.28 4.07
N LYS A 144 -16.33 17.03 4.61
CA LYS A 144 -16.09 18.29 5.32
C LYS A 144 -15.13 18.14 6.49
N ASP A 145 -15.24 17.06 7.27
CA ASP A 145 -14.33 16.79 8.40
C ASP A 145 -12.93 16.40 7.96
N ARG A 146 -12.79 15.67 6.85
CA ARG A 146 -11.47 15.38 6.25
C ARG A 146 -10.81 16.67 5.78
N GLU A 147 -11.55 17.53 5.08
CA GLU A 147 -11.06 18.81 4.61
C GLU A 147 -10.64 19.71 5.79
N ARG A 148 -11.48 19.81 6.84
CA ARG A 148 -11.16 20.57 8.06
C ARG A 148 -9.87 20.09 8.72
N ARG A 149 -9.68 18.77 8.85
CA ARG A 149 -8.45 18.19 9.42
C ARG A 149 -7.22 18.49 8.56
N ALA A 150 -7.34 18.37 7.24
CA ALA A 150 -6.27 18.70 6.31
C ALA A 150 -5.88 20.18 6.41
N LYS A 151 -6.87 21.09 6.41
CA LYS A 151 -6.65 22.54 6.61
C LYS A 151 -5.96 22.83 7.94
N LYS A 152 -6.41 22.23 9.04
CA LYS A 152 -5.80 22.39 10.36
C LYS A 152 -4.35 21.91 10.38
N MET A 153 -4.05 20.78 9.75
CA MET A 153 -2.69 20.26 9.64
C MET A 153 -1.78 21.21 8.85
N VAL A 154 -2.23 21.68 7.68
CA VAL A 154 -1.47 22.62 6.85
C VAL A 154 -1.20 23.92 7.61
N HIS A 155 -2.21 24.46 8.31
CA HIS A 155 -2.05 25.64 9.14
C HIS A 155 -1.01 25.43 10.26
N GLY A 156 -1.08 24.29 10.96
CA GLY A 156 -0.10 23.94 12.01
C GLY A 156 1.33 23.89 11.46
N LEU A 157 1.53 23.19 10.34
CA LEU A 157 2.84 23.10 9.68
C LEU A 157 3.37 24.46 9.23
N LEU A 158 2.49 25.35 8.76
CA LEU A 158 2.87 26.70 8.35
C LEU A 158 3.35 27.54 9.55
N GLU A 159 2.65 27.46 10.67
CA GLU A 159 3.05 28.12 11.92
C GLU A 159 4.38 27.58 12.46
N ASP A 160 4.59 26.27 12.42
CA ASP A 160 5.86 25.65 12.81
C ASP A 160 7.02 26.12 11.93
N LEU A 161 6.81 26.17 10.61
CA LEU A 161 7.81 26.70 9.67
C LEU A 161 8.11 28.19 9.91
N ARG A 162 7.08 28.99 10.21
CA ARG A 162 7.24 30.40 10.56
C ARG A 162 8.09 30.57 11.82
N ARG A 163 7.76 29.83 12.88
CA ARG A 163 8.52 29.81 14.13
C ARG A 163 9.96 29.36 13.92
N ASN A 164 10.19 28.34 13.11
CA ASN A 164 11.52 27.85 12.77
C ASN A 164 12.34 28.87 11.98
N ARG A 165 11.71 29.64 11.07
CA ARG A 165 12.37 30.75 10.37
C ARG A 165 12.78 31.91 11.30
N GLN A 166 12.01 32.16 12.36
CA GLN A 166 12.38 33.13 13.40
C GLN A 166 13.33 32.56 14.45
N SER A 167 13.67 31.26 14.39
CA SER A 167 14.58 30.67 15.37
C SER A 167 15.96 31.37 15.32
N PRO A 168 16.57 31.65 16.48
CA PRO A 168 17.89 32.29 16.54
C PRO A 168 18.95 31.53 15.74
N CYS A 169 18.85 30.20 15.66
CA CYS A 169 19.75 29.36 14.89
C CYS A 169 19.65 29.65 13.38
N PHE A 170 18.42 29.70 12.83
CA PHE A 170 18.20 29.99 11.42
C PHE A 170 18.58 31.42 11.04
N VAL A 171 18.28 32.40 11.91
CA VAL A 171 18.71 33.80 11.72
C VAL A 171 20.23 33.93 11.70
N LYS A 172 20.93 33.24 12.61
CA LYS A 172 22.40 33.19 12.65
C LYS A 172 22.99 32.60 11.37
N ILE A 173 22.39 31.55 10.81
CA ILE A 173 22.80 30.95 9.53
C ILE A 173 22.64 31.96 8.39
N LYS A 174 21.49 32.63 8.29
CA LYS A 174 21.26 33.68 7.29
C LYS A 174 22.27 34.82 7.38
N HIS A 175 22.57 35.30 8.58
CA HIS A 175 23.54 36.37 8.79
C HIS A 175 24.96 35.94 8.38
N LYS A 176 25.37 34.70 8.71
CA LYS A 176 26.65 34.13 8.26
C LYS A 176 26.73 34.06 6.72
N LEU A 177 25.69 33.55 6.06
CA LEU A 177 25.63 33.46 4.60
C LEU A 177 25.69 34.84 3.93
N TYR A 178 24.96 35.82 4.46
CA TYR A 178 25.02 37.21 3.96
C TYR A 178 26.42 37.80 4.10
N ARG A 179 27.07 37.61 5.27
CA ARG A 179 28.44 38.08 5.52
C ARG A 179 29.46 37.42 4.58
N THR A 180 29.35 36.12 4.34
CA THR A 180 30.23 35.39 3.40
C THR A 180 30.02 35.84 1.96
N LYS A 181 28.76 36.02 1.53
CA LYS A 181 28.43 36.51 0.18
C LYS A 181 29.01 37.91 -0.04
N ARG A 182 28.86 38.83 0.92
CA ARG A 182 29.41 40.18 0.84
C ARG A 182 30.94 40.19 0.79
N ARG A 183 31.62 39.35 1.58
CA ARG A 183 33.07 39.19 1.53
C ARG A 183 33.54 38.70 0.15
N ASN A 184 32.89 37.70 -0.42
CA ASN A 184 33.22 37.18 -1.75
C ASN A 184 32.98 38.18 -2.88
N LEU A 185 32.07 39.15 -2.69
CA LEU A 185 31.83 40.26 -3.63
C LEU A 185 32.85 41.40 -3.51
N HIS A 186 33.60 41.51 -2.41
CA HIS A 186 34.67 42.51 -2.22
C HIS A 186 36.07 41.98 -2.58
N ILE A 187 36.20 40.70 -2.93
CA ILE A 187 37.48 40.03 -3.25
C ILE A 187 37.62 39.82 -4.78
N ARG A 188 36.76 40.45 -5.58
CA ARG A 188 36.85 40.54 -7.05
C ARG A 188 36.92 42.00 -7.45
#